data_AF-A0A1Z4BTD3-F1
#
_entry.id   AF-A0A1Z4BTD3-F1
#
_cell.length_a   1.000
_cell.length_b   1.000
_cell.length_c   1.000
_cell.angle_alpha   90.00
_cell.angle_beta   90.00
_cell.angle_gamma   90.00
#
_symmetry.space_group_name_H-M   'P 1'
#
loop_
_entity.id
_entity.type
_entity.pdbx_description
1 polymer ?
#
loop_
_entity_poly.entity_id
_entity_poly.type
_entity_poly.pdbx_seq_one_letter_code
_entity_poly.pdbx_strand_id
1 'polypeptide(L)'
;MERVSVPYGLVVNSKIKSLITLYSLPNHKFYDTEVIYKKSKLNYYWFHFYDDIFQYIDMKKSKFILKWRDVSQEFCFTSKDFFKSKKRKTFEDFETKLIIKEVYLLNSFPKYDIFHFEGRNIISEKLLNAFIENNITGYEVSEYDILKTE
;
A
#
# COMPACT_ATOMS: atom_id res chain seq x y z
N MET A 1 -3.03 -23.91 14.03
CA MET A 1 -2.99 -23.32 12.67
C MET A 1 -3.02 -21.81 12.86
N GLU A 2 -1.85 -21.15 12.84
CA GLU A 2 -1.83 -19.68 12.86
C GLU A 2 -2.57 -19.17 11.63
N ARG A 3 -3.48 -18.20 11.82
CA ARG A 3 -4.06 -17.45 10.71
C ARG A 3 -2.93 -16.64 10.07
N VAL A 4 -2.27 -17.21 9.07
CA VAL A 4 -1.48 -16.43 8.13
C VAL A 4 -2.49 -15.53 7.42
N SER A 5 -2.52 -14.23 7.74
CA SER A 5 -3.36 -13.30 6.98
C SER A 5 -2.90 -13.39 5.54
N VAL A 6 -3.78 -13.80 4.64
CA VAL A 6 -3.48 -13.88 3.21
C VAL A 6 -2.97 -12.49 2.80
N PRO A 7 -1.71 -12.35 2.37
CA PRO A 7 -1.13 -11.04 2.19
C PRO A 7 -1.86 -10.36 1.04
N TYR A 8 -1.94 -9.06 1.17
CA TYR A 8 -2.43 -8.06 0.22
C TYR A 8 -2.46 -8.53 -1.26
N GLY A 9 -3.58 -8.28 -1.93
CA GLY A 9 -3.72 -8.51 -3.36
C GLY A 9 -5.03 -7.97 -3.92
N LEU A 10 -5.13 -7.95 -5.24
CA LEU A 10 -6.28 -7.44 -5.98
C LEU A 10 -6.87 -8.53 -6.86
N VAL A 11 -8.20 -8.59 -6.96
CA VAL A 11 -8.86 -9.45 -7.95
C VAL A 11 -8.99 -8.65 -9.24
N VAL A 12 -8.30 -9.09 -10.29
CA VAL A 12 -8.17 -8.37 -11.56
C VAL A 12 -8.60 -9.23 -12.74
N ASN A 13 -9.20 -8.63 -13.76
CA ASN A 13 -9.52 -9.35 -14.99
C ASN A 13 -8.29 -9.44 -15.91
N SER A 14 -8.43 -10.14 -17.04
CA SER A 14 -7.36 -10.28 -18.04
C SER A 14 -6.86 -8.94 -18.58
N LYS A 15 -7.76 -7.97 -18.79
CA LYS A 15 -7.41 -6.64 -19.31
C LYS A 15 -6.48 -5.88 -18.36
N ILE A 16 -6.84 -5.84 -17.07
CA ILE A 16 -6.00 -5.21 -16.03
C ILE A 16 -4.68 -5.96 -15.90
N LYS A 17 -4.70 -7.31 -15.84
CA LYS A 17 -3.48 -8.12 -15.78
C LYS A 17 -2.50 -7.75 -16.90
N SER A 18 -2.94 -7.75 -18.15
CA SER A 18 -2.08 -7.41 -19.29
C SER A 18 -1.58 -5.97 -19.25
N LEU A 19 -2.39 -5.03 -18.74
CA LEU A 19 -2.01 -3.64 -18.63
C LEU A 19 -0.95 -3.42 -17.54
N ILE A 20 -1.18 -3.90 -16.32
CA ILE A 20 -0.29 -3.62 -15.17
C ILE A 20 1.08 -4.27 -15.31
N THR A 21 1.20 -5.36 -16.08
CA THR A 21 2.50 -6.00 -16.36
C THR A 21 3.46 -5.14 -17.19
N LEU A 22 2.98 -4.04 -17.78
CA LEU A 22 3.81 -3.09 -18.53
C LEU A 22 4.48 -2.03 -17.62
N TYR A 23 4.22 -2.09 -16.31
CA TYR A 23 4.62 -1.09 -15.33
C TYR A 23 5.59 -1.67 -14.30
N SER A 24 6.18 -0.78 -13.49
CA SER A 24 7.09 -1.17 -12.41
C SER A 24 6.28 -1.77 -11.27
N LEU A 25 6.38 -3.08 -11.09
CA LEU A 25 5.66 -3.82 -10.05
C LEU A 25 6.64 -4.34 -8.98
N PRO A 26 6.21 -4.38 -7.71
CA PRO A 26 6.92 -5.16 -6.69
C PRO A 26 6.89 -6.66 -7.04
N ASN A 27 7.60 -7.47 -6.26
CA ASN A 27 7.54 -8.92 -6.43
C ASN A 27 6.08 -9.41 -6.33
N HIS A 28 5.62 -10.10 -7.38
CA HIS A 28 4.21 -10.39 -7.56
C HIS A 28 3.97 -11.74 -8.25
N LYS A 29 2.74 -12.22 -8.11
CA LYS A 29 2.21 -13.40 -8.78
C LYS A 29 0.75 -13.17 -9.18
N PHE A 30 0.35 -13.79 -10.28
CA PHE A 30 -1.05 -13.89 -10.70
C PHE A 30 -1.48 -15.33 -10.52
N TYR A 31 -2.46 -15.55 -9.65
CA TYR A 31 -3.10 -16.85 -9.48
C TYR A 31 -4.43 -16.86 -10.20
N ASP A 32 -4.67 -17.89 -11.00
CA ASP A 32 -5.97 -18.07 -11.65
C ASP A 32 -7.06 -18.25 -10.58
N THR A 33 -8.19 -17.55 -10.74
CA THR A 33 -9.32 -17.64 -9.83
C THR A 33 -10.65 -17.42 -10.55
N GLU A 34 -11.73 -17.92 -9.96
CA GLU A 34 -13.09 -17.74 -10.46
C GLU A 34 -13.84 -16.77 -9.54
N VAL A 35 -14.45 -15.72 -10.11
CA VAL A 35 -15.41 -14.88 -9.41
C VAL A 35 -16.82 -15.31 -9.81
N ILE A 36 -17.65 -15.66 -8.81
CA ILE A 36 -19.05 -16.00 -9.03
C ILE A 36 -19.90 -14.75 -8.83
N TYR A 37 -20.55 -14.27 -9.89
CA TYR A 37 -21.44 -13.12 -9.84
C TYR A 37 -22.78 -13.45 -10.49
N LYS A 38 -23.89 -13.28 -9.77
CA LYS A 38 -25.26 -13.58 -10.25
C LYS A 38 -25.36 -14.93 -10.99
N LYS A 39 -24.80 -15.99 -10.38
CA LYS A 39 -24.72 -17.37 -10.91
C LYS A 39 -23.83 -17.57 -12.16
N SER A 40 -23.15 -16.52 -12.63
CA SER A 40 -22.15 -16.63 -13.69
C SER A 40 -20.76 -16.80 -13.09
N LYS A 41 -19.96 -17.70 -13.68
CA LYS A 41 -18.54 -17.84 -13.37
C LYS A 41 -17.72 -16.95 -14.30
N LEU A 42 -16.86 -16.13 -13.73
CA LEU A 42 -16.00 -15.21 -14.47
C LEU A 42 -14.54 -15.55 -14.18
N ASN A 43 -13.73 -15.64 -15.23
CA ASN A 43 -12.29 -15.90 -15.12
C ASN A 43 -11.57 -14.62 -14.72
N TYR A 44 -10.92 -14.66 -13.57
CA TYR A 44 -10.17 -13.56 -12.98
C TYR A 44 -8.80 -14.05 -12.51
N TYR A 45 -7.99 -13.13 -12.04
CA TYR A 45 -6.70 -13.42 -11.44
C TYR A 45 -6.63 -12.75 -10.07
N TRP A 46 -6.10 -13.46 -9.09
CA TRP A 46 -5.66 -12.84 -7.86
C TRP A 46 -4.23 -12.33 -8.06
N PHE A 47 -4.12 -11.01 -8.23
CA PHE A 47 -2.86 -10.28 -8.30
C PHE A 47 -2.33 -10.09 -6.88
N HIS A 48 -1.47 -11.00 -6.47
CA HIS A 48 -0.81 -10.98 -5.18
C HIS A 48 0.56 -10.32 -5.33
N PHE A 49 0.80 -9.26 -4.58
CA PHE A 49 2.06 -8.54 -4.63
C PHE A 49 2.50 -8.16 -3.22
N TYR A 50 3.80 -8.25 -2.98
CA TYR A 50 4.36 -7.95 -1.68
C TYR A 50 5.70 -7.24 -1.83
N ASP A 51 5.83 -6.10 -1.15
CA ASP A 51 7.11 -5.52 -0.83
C ASP A 51 7.06 -4.85 0.55
N ASP A 52 8.16 -4.92 1.27
CA ASP A 52 8.33 -4.25 2.55
C ASP A 52 8.74 -2.79 2.30
N ILE A 53 7.76 -1.96 1.95
CA ILE A 53 7.97 -0.53 1.60
C ILE A 53 8.69 0.24 2.71
N PHE A 54 8.59 -0.20 3.97
CA PHE A 54 9.31 0.42 5.09
C PHE A 54 10.82 0.37 4.97
N GLN A 55 11.39 -0.53 4.16
CA GLN A 55 12.84 -0.54 3.90
C GLN A 55 13.30 0.66 3.05
N TYR A 56 12.39 1.30 2.32
CA TYR A 56 12.67 2.43 1.45
C TYR A 56 12.26 3.76 2.07
N ILE A 57 11.96 3.81 3.37
CA ILE A 57 11.56 5.05 4.05
C ILE A 57 12.75 5.62 4.82
N ASP A 58 13.04 6.91 4.59
CA ASP A 58 13.92 7.67 5.48
C ASP A 58 13.17 8.00 6.77
N MET A 59 13.33 7.14 7.78
CA MET A 59 12.66 7.29 9.07
C MET A 59 13.06 8.58 9.80
N LYS A 60 14.29 9.08 9.59
CA LYS A 60 14.80 10.28 10.27
C LYS A 60 14.18 11.54 9.70
N LYS A 61 13.98 11.59 8.38
CA LYS A 61 13.37 12.72 7.66
C LYS A 61 11.84 12.70 7.71
N SER A 62 11.25 11.50 7.78
CA SER A 62 9.79 11.31 7.87
C SER A 62 9.21 11.79 9.20
N LYS A 63 7.99 12.33 9.15
CA LYS A 63 7.31 12.95 10.29
C LYS A 63 6.02 12.21 10.65
N PHE A 64 5.86 11.99 11.96
CA PHE A 64 4.73 11.27 12.51
C PHE A 64 4.18 12.02 13.72
N ILE A 65 2.89 11.86 13.99
CA ILE A 65 2.24 12.40 15.18
C ILE A 65 1.77 11.24 16.03
N LEU A 66 2.20 11.22 17.30
CA LEU A 66 1.60 10.39 18.31
C LEU A 66 0.52 11.22 18.99
N LYS A 67 -0.73 10.81 18.82
CA LYS A 67 -1.86 11.40 19.53
C LYS A 67 -2.26 10.48 20.67
N TRP A 68 -2.32 11.02 21.88
CA TRP A 68 -2.89 10.35 23.05
C TRP A 68 -3.91 11.28 23.69
N ARG A 69 -5.19 10.89 23.68
CA ARG A 69 -6.31 11.76 24.07
C ARG A 69 -6.22 13.13 23.37
N ASP A 70 -6.10 14.21 24.14
CA ASP A 70 -6.03 15.59 23.66
C ASP A 70 -4.60 16.08 23.41
N VAL A 71 -3.60 15.25 23.69
CA VAL A 71 -2.18 15.59 23.51
C VAL A 71 -1.70 15.03 22.17
N SER A 72 -1.15 15.90 21.32
CA SER A 72 -0.47 15.52 20.09
C SER A 72 1.00 15.90 20.17
N GLN A 73 1.88 14.92 19.97
CA GLN A 73 3.32 15.15 19.87
C GLN A 73 3.81 14.74 18.48
N GLU A 74 4.46 15.66 17.78
CA GLU A 74 5.20 15.33 16.55
C GLU A 74 6.54 14.69 16.92
N PHE A 75 6.91 13.64 16.19
CA PHE A 75 8.16 12.94 16.40
C PHE A 75 8.63 12.24 15.12
N CYS A 76 9.95 12.03 15.03
CA CYS A 76 10.56 11.22 13.98
C CYS A 76 10.98 9.86 14.58
N PHE A 77 10.87 8.79 13.81
CA PHE A 77 11.39 7.50 14.25
C PHE A 77 12.89 7.42 13.94
N THR A 78 13.68 6.88 14.86
CA THR A 78 15.11 6.69 14.64
C THR A 78 15.42 5.43 13.81
N SER A 79 14.50 4.46 13.77
CA SER A 79 14.63 3.22 13.00
C SER A 79 13.30 2.54 12.70
N LYS A 80 13.30 1.59 11.76
CA LYS A 80 12.17 0.72 11.41
C LYS A 80 11.71 -0.15 12.57
N ASP A 81 12.64 -0.67 13.37
CA ASP A 81 12.31 -1.47 14.55
C ASP A 81 11.66 -0.62 15.65
N PHE A 82 12.11 0.63 15.79
CA PHE A 82 11.45 1.58 16.68
C PHE A 82 10.01 1.86 16.22
N PHE A 83 9.77 2.03 14.92
CA PHE A 83 8.42 2.14 14.34
C PHE A 83 7.56 0.92 14.65
N LYS A 84 8.04 -0.29 14.35
CA LYS A 84 7.29 -1.54 14.60
C LYS A 84 6.98 -1.72 16.08
N SER A 85 7.93 -1.44 16.97
CA SER A 85 7.75 -1.58 18.42
C SER A 85 6.71 -0.61 19.00
N LYS A 86 6.68 0.63 18.49
CA LYS A 86 5.67 1.62 18.86
C LYS A 86 4.31 1.26 18.27
N LYS A 87 4.23 0.89 16.99
CA LYS A 87 2.98 0.43 16.36
C LYS A 87 2.35 -0.69 17.17
N ARG A 88 3.13 -1.70 17.60
CA ARG A 88 2.65 -2.78 18.48
C ARG A 88 2.09 -2.27 19.81
N LYS A 89 2.83 -1.39 20.51
CA LYS A 89 2.36 -0.78 21.78
C LYS A 89 1.12 0.09 21.61
N THR A 90 1.01 0.81 20.50
CA THR A 90 -0.17 1.62 20.15
C THR A 90 -1.41 0.77 19.86
N PHE A 91 -1.26 -0.45 19.37
CA PHE A 91 -2.39 -1.38 19.18
C PHE A 91 -2.85 -2.05 20.48
N GLU A 92 -2.01 -2.07 21.52
CA GLU A 92 -2.37 -2.57 22.86
C GLU A 92 -3.07 -1.49 23.71
N ASP A 93 -2.97 -0.22 23.33
CA ASP A 93 -3.56 0.93 24.01
C ASP A 93 -4.53 1.68 23.08
N PHE A 94 -5.84 1.47 23.31
CA PHE A 94 -6.93 2.06 22.51
C PHE A 94 -6.94 3.59 22.47
N GLU A 95 -6.21 4.27 23.35
CA GLU A 95 -6.20 5.74 23.44
C GLU A 95 -5.07 6.39 22.62
N THR A 96 -4.11 5.60 22.14
CA THR A 96 -2.97 6.11 21.37
C THR A 96 -3.21 5.90 19.87
N LYS A 97 -3.04 6.96 19.05
CA LYS A 97 -3.13 6.91 17.58
C LYS A 97 -1.84 7.41 16.95
N LEU A 98 -1.28 6.63 16.03
CA LEU A 98 -0.17 7.06 15.17
C LEU A 98 -0.74 7.66 13.88
N ILE A 99 -0.40 8.91 13.59
CA ILE A 99 -0.79 9.61 12.36
C ILE A 99 0.48 9.87 11.55
N ILE A 100 0.43 9.52 10.27
CA ILE A 100 1.53 9.77 9.34
C ILE A 100 1.31 11.12 8.70
N LYS A 101 2.31 12.01 8.80
CA LYS A 101 2.27 13.37 8.26
C LYS A 101 3.00 13.46 6.93
N GLU A 102 4.26 13.04 6.95
CA GLU A 102 5.15 13.07 5.77
C GLU A 102 6.02 11.81 5.80
N VAL A 103 6.15 11.15 4.67
CA VAL A 103 7.01 9.98 4.48
C VAL A 103 7.94 10.26 3.32
N TYR A 104 9.24 10.33 3.60
CA TYR A 104 10.25 10.53 2.58
C TYR A 104 10.77 9.17 2.12
N LEU A 105 10.66 8.90 0.82
CA LEU A 105 11.18 7.71 0.20
C LEU A 105 12.65 7.91 -0.17
N LEU A 106 13.48 6.92 0.16
CA LEU A 106 14.88 6.86 -0.20
C LEU A 106 15.04 6.76 -1.72
N ASN A 107 16.16 7.27 -2.24
CA ASN A 107 16.54 7.13 -3.66
C ASN A 107 16.65 5.67 -4.13
N SER A 108 16.80 4.72 -3.20
CA SER A 108 16.80 3.28 -3.47
C SER A 108 15.40 2.71 -3.74
N PHE A 109 14.34 3.49 -3.56
CA PHE A 109 12.98 3.05 -3.86
C PHE A 109 12.86 2.72 -5.36
N PRO A 110 12.41 1.51 -5.74
CA PRO A 110 12.32 1.09 -7.16
C PRO A 110 11.30 1.85 -8.01
N LYS A 111 10.62 2.86 -7.45
CA LYS A 111 9.58 3.66 -8.12
C LYS A 111 8.46 2.78 -8.67
N TYR A 112 7.92 1.90 -7.83
CA TYR A 112 6.78 1.07 -8.21
C TYR A 112 5.57 1.91 -8.57
N ASP A 113 4.88 1.49 -9.63
CA ASP A 113 3.66 2.10 -10.11
C ASP A 113 2.42 1.62 -9.33
N ILE A 114 2.52 0.51 -8.61
CA ILE A 114 1.52 0.07 -7.63
C ILE A 114 2.17 -0.64 -6.45
N PHE A 115 1.78 -0.28 -5.23
CA PHE A 115 2.26 -0.95 -4.01
C PHE A 115 1.31 -0.74 -2.84
N HIS A 116 1.47 -1.54 -1.79
CA HIS A 116 0.65 -1.43 -0.58
C HIS A 116 1.38 -0.61 0.48
N PHE A 117 0.73 0.42 1.01
CA PHE A 117 1.25 1.22 2.11
C PHE A 117 0.12 1.62 3.06
N GLU A 118 0.28 1.28 4.34
CA GLU A 118 -0.61 1.71 5.42
C GLU A 118 -2.11 1.44 5.15
N GLY A 119 -2.42 0.22 4.70
CA GLY A 119 -3.79 -0.22 4.45
C GLY A 119 -4.37 0.27 3.11
N ARG A 120 -3.57 0.96 2.29
CA ARG A 120 -3.98 1.51 1.00
C ARG A 120 -3.13 0.94 -0.11
N ASN A 121 -3.71 0.82 -1.30
CA ASN A 121 -2.94 0.61 -2.51
C ASN A 121 -2.64 1.98 -3.10
N ILE A 122 -1.35 2.27 -3.25
CA ILE A 122 -0.85 3.48 -3.89
C ILE A 122 -0.63 3.15 -5.36
N ILE A 123 -1.05 4.06 -6.24
CA ILE A 123 -0.92 3.95 -7.69
C ILE A 123 -0.23 5.20 -8.21
N SER A 124 0.70 5.05 -9.16
CA SER A 124 1.33 6.19 -9.81
C SER A 124 0.34 6.89 -10.76
N GLU A 125 0.52 8.19 -10.98
CA GLU A 125 -0.27 8.94 -11.97
C GLU A 125 -0.17 8.31 -13.36
N LYS A 126 1.01 7.81 -13.73
CA LYS A 126 1.25 7.14 -15.00
C LYS A 126 0.34 5.91 -15.18
N LEU A 127 0.27 5.05 -14.17
CA LEU A 127 -0.59 3.86 -14.22
C LEU A 127 -2.08 4.23 -14.13
N LEU A 128 -2.43 5.25 -13.35
CA LEU A 128 -3.79 5.78 -13.28
C LEU A 128 -4.26 6.33 -14.63
N ASN A 129 -3.43 7.11 -15.33
CA ASN A 129 -3.74 7.61 -16.66
C ASN A 129 -3.97 6.46 -17.65
N ALA A 130 -3.16 5.40 -17.56
CA ALA A 130 -3.38 4.22 -18.39
C ALA A 130 -4.69 3.51 -18.08
N PHE A 131 -5.15 3.50 -16.82
CA PHE A 131 -6.47 2.98 -16.46
C PHE A 131 -7.58 3.82 -17.13
N ILE A 132 -7.45 5.14 -17.10
CA ILE A 132 -8.41 6.07 -17.72
C ILE A 132 -8.44 5.88 -19.24
N GLU A 133 -7.28 5.91 -19.91
CA GLU A 133 -7.15 5.74 -21.36
C GLU A 133 -7.68 4.38 -21.85
N ASN A 134 -7.52 3.34 -21.03
CA ASN A 134 -8.02 2.01 -21.34
C ASN A 134 -9.45 1.77 -20.86
N ASN A 135 -10.18 2.77 -20.36
CA ASN A 135 -11.55 2.61 -19.83
C ASN A 135 -11.65 1.47 -18.79
N ILE A 136 -10.70 1.41 -17.87
CA ILE A 136 -10.77 0.51 -16.70
C ILE A 136 -11.80 1.07 -15.72
N THR A 137 -12.57 0.20 -15.07
CA THR A 137 -13.62 0.56 -14.11
C THR A 137 -13.46 -0.23 -12.82
N GLY A 138 -14.25 0.10 -11.79
CA GLY A 138 -14.27 -0.63 -10.52
C GLY A 138 -13.14 -0.22 -9.55
N TYR A 139 -12.67 1.02 -9.65
CA TYR A 139 -11.74 1.61 -8.69
C TYR A 139 -12.24 2.98 -8.24
N GLU A 140 -11.84 3.38 -7.03
CA GLU A 140 -11.97 4.73 -6.50
C GLU A 140 -10.56 5.24 -6.18
N VAL A 141 -10.30 6.50 -6.50
CA VAL A 141 -8.99 7.11 -6.30
C VAL A 141 -9.14 8.44 -5.57
N SER A 142 -8.20 8.70 -4.67
CA SER A 142 -8.04 9.97 -3.98
C SER A 142 -6.56 10.32 -3.96
N GLU A 143 -6.25 11.62 -3.97
CA GLU A 143 -4.89 12.11 -3.84
C GLU A 143 -4.23 11.63 -2.53
N TYR A 144 -2.91 11.40 -2.58
CA TYR A 144 -2.15 10.89 -1.45
C TYR A 144 -0.80 11.61 -1.31
N ASP A 145 -0.85 12.80 -0.70
CA ASP A 145 0.30 13.71 -0.60
C ASP A 145 1.30 13.39 0.52
N ILE A 146 1.08 12.30 1.25
CA ILE A 146 1.93 11.92 2.38
C ILE A 146 3.31 11.46 1.91
N LEU A 147 3.41 10.81 0.75
CA LEU A 147 4.67 10.33 0.20
C LEU A 147 5.41 11.47 -0.50
N LYS A 148 6.67 11.66 -0.13
CA LYS A 148 7.59 12.63 -0.72
C LYS A 148 8.78 11.87 -1.30
N THR A 149 9.22 12.30 -2.48
CA THR A 149 10.51 11.88 -3.05
C THR A 149 11.56 12.92 -2.67
N GLU A 150 12.81 12.50 -2.51
CA GLU A 150 13.92 13.43 -2.26
C GLU A 150 14.28 14.28 -3.47
#